data_AF-A0A2U1IV03-F1
#
_entry.id   AF-A0A2U1IV03-F1
#
_cell.length_a   1.000
_cell.length_b   1.000
_cell.length_c   1.000
_cell.angle_alpha   90.00
_cell.angle_beta   90.00
_cell.angle_gamma   90.00
#
_symmetry.space_group_name_H-M   'P 1'
#
loop_
_entity.id
_entity.type
_entity.pdbx_description
1 polymer ?
#
loop_
_entity_poly.entity_id
_entity_poly.type
_entity_poly.pdbx_seq_one_letter_code
_entity_poly.pdbx_strand_id
1 'polypeptide(L)'
;MVKSTALFLVSAALALPSVYGLTGKFFSDTYYKSPTKNISMTVDSCYTVGQFNSAIFDNAPSGTIFMYTGPNCLGASVSRCVASQYQPGNNVLDYNLKFQSVKIVKEIQSSYTQYLWTTQNYAAACVKPVPTNPCKVVPV
;
A
#
# COMPACT_ATOMS: atom_id res chain seq x y z
N MET A 1 52.37 -6.80 -36.17
CA MET A 1 51.10 -7.19 -35.53
C MET A 1 50.80 -6.18 -34.43
N VAL A 2 49.87 -5.25 -34.63
CA VAL A 2 49.55 -4.19 -33.67
C VAL A 2 48.36 -4.66 -32.83
N LYS A 3 48.55 -4.84 -31.52
CA LYS A 3 47.49 -5.20 -30.57
C LYS A 3 46.72 -3.94 -30.19
N SER A 4 45.47 -3.85 -30.63
CA SER A 4 44.56 -2.75 -30.31
C SER A 4 43.82 -3.07 -29.00
N THR A 5 44.03 -2.27 -27.97
CA THR A 5 43.35 -2.41 -26.67
C THR A 5 42.18 -1.43 -26.64
N ALA A 6 40.95 -1.94 -26.72
CA ALA A 6 39.74 -1.11 -26.60
C ALA A 6 39.49 -0.72 -25.14
N LEU A 7 39.37 0.58 -24.89
CA LEU A 7 39.02 1.14 -23.58
C LEU A 7 37.51 1.04 -23.38
N PHE A 8 37.05 0.20 -22.45
CA PHE A 8 35.64 0.13 -22.07
C PHE A 8 35.34 1.23 -21.03
N LEU A 9 34.61 2.26 -21.45
CA LEU A 9 34.02 3.25 -20.54
C LEU A 9 32.80 2.62 -19.86
N VAL A 10 32.92 2.30 -18.57
CA VAL A 10 31.78 1.86 -17.74
C VAL A 10 31.06 3.10 -17.23
N SER A 11 29.98 3.48 -17.91
CA SER A 11 29.06 4.53 -17.43
C SER A 11 28.33 4.02 -16.19
N ALA A 12 28.68 4.53 -15.01
CA ALA A 12 27.93 4.28 -13.79
C ALA A 12 26.61 5.07 -13.85
N ALA A 13 25.54 4.42 -14.29
CA ALA A 13 24.19 4.96 -14.18
C ALA A 13 23.82 5.02 -12.69
N LEU A 14 23.84 6.22 -12.11
CA LEU A 14 23.26 6.48 -10.80
C LEU A 14 21.74 6.26 -10.92
N ALA A 15 21.29 5.07 -10.52
CA ALA A 15 19.87 4.78 -10.40
C ALA A 15 19.27 5.73 -9.34
N LEU A 16 18.53 6.74 -9.79
CA LEU A 16 17.72 7.54 -8.89
C LEU A 16 16.74 6.60 -8.18
N PRO A 17 16.66 6.60 -6.83
CA PRO A 17 15.65 5.81 -6.15
C PRO A 17 14.29 6.29 -6.65
N SER A 18 13.55 5.41 -7.30
CA SER A 18 12.19 5.70 -7.77
C SER A 18 11.38 6.14 -6.55
N VAL A 19 11.06 7.43 -6.46
CA VAL A 19 10.17 7.96 -5.44
C VAL A 19 8.79 7.40 -5.74
N TYR A 20 8.45 6.26 -5.13
CA TYR A 20 7.07 5.77 -5.08
C TYR A 20 6.28 6.74 -4.20
N GLY A 21 5.83 7.85 -4.79
CA GLY A 21 5.08 8.88 -4.10
C GLY A 21 3.59 8.58 -4.18
N LEU A 22 3.04 7.89 -3.19
CA LEU A 22 1.59 7.85 -2.98
C LEU A 22 1.18 9.16 -2.30
N THR A 23 0.08 9.78 -2.73
CA THR A 23 -0.49 10.93 -2.00
C THR A 23 -1.73 10.49 -1.24
N GLY A 24 -1.74 10.66 0.07
CA GLY A 24 -2.88 10.36 0.94
C GLY A 24 -3.57 11.65 1.39
N LYS A 25 -4.87 11.77 1.08
CA LYS A 25 -5.75 12.83 1.58
C LYS A 25 -6.68 12.24 2.63
N PHE A 26 -6.75 12.85 3.79
CA PHE A 26 -7.47 12.35 4.97
C PHE A 26 -8.56 13.33 5.40
N PHE A 27 -9.65 12.78 5.91
CA PHE A 27 -10.89 13.50 6.18
C PHE A 27 -11.49 13.02 7.50
N SER A 28 -11.91 13.95 8.38
CA SER A 28 -12.47 13.58 9.69
C SER A 28 -13.86 12.94 9.58
N ASP A 29 -14.57 13.28 8.51
CA ASP A 29 -15.95 12.85 8.25
C ASP A 29 -16.02 11.83 7.10
N THR A 30 -17.19 11.24 6.93
CA THR A 30 -17.50 10.31 5.85
C THR A 30 -17.58 11.03 4.50
N TYR A 31 -17.35 10.30 3.41
CA TYR A 31 -17.51 10.75 2.04
C TYR A 31 -16.68 12.01 1.73
N TYR A 32 -15.44 12.00 2.21
CA TYR A 32 -14.39 12.97 1.87
C TYR A 32 -14.73 14.41 2.28
N LYS A 33 -15.48 14.57 3.38
CA LYS A 33 -15.83 15.86 3.97
C LYS A 33 -14.87 16.23 5.10
N SER A 34 -14.68 17.52 5.34
CA SER A 34 -13.84 18.03 6.44
C SER A 34 -12.38 17.54 6.32
N PRO A 35 -11.63 18.01 5.31
CA PRO A 35 -10.24 17.60 5.09
C PRO A 35 -9.36 17.96 6.28
N THR A 36 -8.52 17.02 6.71
CA THR A 36 -7.65 17.19 7.88
C THR A 36 -6.18 17.24 7.48
N LYS A 37 -5.74 16.38 6.57
CA LYS A 37 -4.33 16.28 6.20
C LYS A 37 -4.16 15.76 4.77
N ASN A 38 -3.11 16.25 4.11
CA ASN A 38 -2.64 15.75 2.83
C ASN A 38 -1.13 15.47 2.94
N ILE A 39 -0.70 14.24 2.63
CA ILE A 39 0.70 13.82 2.77
C ILE A 39 1.18 13.05 1.54
N SER A 40 2.42 13.30 1.16
CA SER A 40 3.18 12.41 0.29
C SER A 40 3.77 11.29 1.15
N MET A 41 3.37 10.06 0.87
CA MET A 41 3.79 8.85 1.58
C MET A 41 4.89 8.15 0.82
N THR A 42 5.94 7.77 1.54
CA THR A 42 7.00 6.87 1.07
C THR A 42 6.75 5.46 1.58
N VAL A 43 7.22 4.48 0.79
CA VAL A 43 7.17 3.07 1.13
C VAL A 43 7.84 2.80 2.48
N ASP A 44 7.24 1.89 3.24
CA ASP A 44 7.66 1.38 4.54
C ASP A 44 7.75 2.43 5.66
N SER A 45 7.27 3.64 5.42
CA SER A 45 7.21 4.72 6.39
C SER A 45 5.82 4.81 7.03
N CYS A 46 5.78 5.08 8.33
CA CYS A 46 4.55 5.29 9.07
C CYS A 46 4.21 6.78 9.18
N TYR A 47 2.94 7.13 9.00
CA TYR A 47 2.46 8.50 9.07
C TYR A 47 1.30 8.62 10.03
N THR A 48 1.49 9.39 11.11
CA THR A 48 0.39 9.83 11.97
C THR A 48 -0.33 11.01 11.33
N VAL A 49 -1.61 10.82 11.03
CA VAL A 49 -2.45 11.78 10.28
C VAL A 49 -3.57 12.40 11.11
N GLY A 50 -3.79 11.89 12.33
CA GLY A 50 -4.93 12.24 13.16
C GLY A 50 -6.15 11.39 12.81
N GLN A 51 -7.20 11.47 13.62
CA GLN A 51 -8.37 10.61 13.44
C GLN A 51 -9.08 10.92 12.10
N PHE A 52 -9.30 9.89 11.28
CA PHE A 52 -9.96 10.01 9.98
C PHE A 52 -11.04 8.93 9.78
N ASN A 53 -12.10 9.32 9.06
CA ASN A 53 -13.24 8.46 8.74
C ASN A 53 -13.39 8.20 7.23
N SER A 54 -12.69 8.96 6.40
CA SER A 54 -12.51 8.66 4.97
C SER A 54 -11.14 9.12 4.49
N ALA A 55 -10.66 8.55 3.39
CA ALA A 55 -9.37 8.90 2.78
C ALA A 55 -9.38 8.68 1.26
N ILE A 56 -8.54 9.41 0.55
CA ILE A 56 -8.26 9.21 -0.87
C ILE A 56 -6.77 8.97 -1.04
N PHE A 57 -6.42 7.88 -1.72
CA PHE A 57 -5.06 7.48 -2.01
C PHE A 57 -4.79 7.58 -3.51
N ASP A 58 -4.11 8.66 -3.92
CA ASP A 58 -3.80 8.97 -5.30
C ASP A 58 -2.37 8.51 -5.66
N ASN A 59 -2.12 8.33 -6.97
CA ASN A 59 -0.78 8.15 -7.56
C ASN A 59 0.02 6.90 -7.13
N ALA A 60 -0.62 5.88 -6.55
CA ALA A 60 0.05 4.60 -6.30
C ALA A 60 -0.30 3.55 -7.36
N PRO A 61 0.67 3.11 -8.18
CA PRO A 61 0.43 2.08 -9.19
C PRO A 61 0.23 0.69 -8.59
N SER A 62 0.80 0.41 -7.40
CA SER A 62 0.62 -0.84 -6.65
C SER A 62 1.07 -0.67 -5.20
N GLY A 63 0.52 -1.48 -4.30
CA GLY A 63 0.88 -1.47 -2.88
C GLY A 63 -0.29 -1.76 -1.95
N THR A 64 0.06 -2.12 -0.72
CA THR A 64 -0.89 -2.32 0.39
C THR A 64 -0.79 -1.14 1.35
N ILE A 65 -1.90 -0.48 1.62
CA ILE A 65 -2.02 0.50 2.69
C ILE A 65 -2.57 -0.19 3.92
N PHE A 66 -1.87 -0.06 5.03
CA PHE A 66 -2.35 -0.40 6.35
C PHE A 66 -2.84 0.87 7.04
N MET A 67 -4.06 0.82 7.57
CA MET A 67 -4.67 1.89 8.37
C MET A 67 -4.77 1.40 9.81
N TYR A 68 -4.30 2.19 10.77
CA TYR A 68 -4.18 1.79 12.19
C TYR A 68 -5.04 2.68 13.08
N THR A 69 -5.63 2.11 14.13
CA THR A 69 -6.51 2.85 15.06
C THR A 69 -5.74 3.80 15.98
N GLY A 70 -4.45 3.57 16.20
CA GLY A 70 -3.57 4.41 17.01
C GLY A 70 -2.55 5.21 16.19
N PRO A 71 -1.84 6.16 16.84
CA PRO A 71 -0.72 6.86 16.23
C PRO A 71 0.47 5.93 16.00
N ASN A 72 1.41 6.33 15.14
CA ASN A 72 2.67 5.64 14.88
C ASN A 72 2.51 4.17 14.45
N CYS A 73 1.41 3.86 13.75
CA CYS A 73 1.09 2.53 13.23
C CYS A 73 0.93 1.48 14.35
N LEU A 74 0.32 1.90 15.45
CA LEU A 74 -0.01 1.06 16.59
C LEU A 74 -1.51 0.76 16.68
N GLY A 75 -1.87 -0.29 17.41
CA GLY A 75 -3.25 -0.70 17.62
C GLY A 75 -3.77 -1.65 16.53
N ALA A 76 -5.10 -1.76 16.45
CA ALA A 76 -5.75 -2.58 15.44
C ALA A 76 -5.53 -1.99 14.05
N SER A 77 -5.46 -2.86 13.03
CA SER A 77 -5.19 -2.43 11.67
C SER A 77 -6.07 -3.12 10.64
N VAL A 78 -6.28 -2.42 9.53
CA VAL A 78 -6.94 -2.93 8.33
C VAL A 78 -6.04 -2.65 7.13
N SER A 79 -5.81 -3.67 6.30
CA SER A 79 -5.03 -3.56 5.07
C SER A 79 -5.93 -3.40 3.85
N ARG A 80 -5.49 -2.58 2.89
CA ARG A 80 -6.21 -2.33 1.63
C ARG A 80 -5.28 -2.27 0.44
N CYS A 81 -5.74 -2.80 -0.68
CA CYS A 81 -5.00 -2.81 -1.94
C CYS A 81 -5.35 -1.58 -2.75
N VAL A 82 -4.37 -0.69 -2.99
CA VAL A 82 -4.63 0.61 -3.63
C VAL A 82 -5.12 0.45 -5.08
N ALA A 83 -4.63 -0.58 -5.78
CA ALA A 83 -4.95 -0.78 -7.19
C ALA A 83 -6.29 -1.48 -7.45
N SER A 84 -6.84 -2.21 -6.47
CA SER A 84 -8.00 -3.11 -6.68
C SER A 84 -9.21 -2.77 -5.83
N GLN A 85 -9.08 -1.86 -4.86
CA GLN A 85 -10.17 -1.50 -3.95
C GLN A 85 -10.53 -0.02 -4.08
N TYR A 86 -11.82 0.27 -3.90
CA TYR A 86 -12.32 1.65 -3.84
C TYR A 86 -11.72 2.43 -2.68
N GLN A 87 -11.63 3.74 -2.80
CA GLN A 87 -11.16 4.62 -1.72
C GLN A 87 -12.07 4.51 -0.48
N PRO A 88 -11.54 4.59 0.76
CA PRO A 88 -12.34 4.47 1.98
C PRO A 88 -13.29 5.66 2.13
N GLY A 89 -14.59 5.42 2.01
CA GLY A 89 -15.64 6.43 2.09
C GLY A 89 -16.27 6.57 3.49
N ASN A 90 -16.37 5.49 4.27
CA ASN A 90 -16.95 5.53 5.62
C ASN A 90 -16.39 4.41 6.50
N ASN A 91 -15.26 4.67 7.15
CA ASN A 91 -14.55 3.66 7.93
C ASN A 91 -15.37 3.11 9.11
N VAL A 92 -16.23 3.94 9.72
CA VAL A 92 -17.11 3.48 10.79
C VAL A 92 -18.16 2.51 10.26
N LEU A 93 -18.75 2.75 9.08
CA LEU A 93 -19.70 1.81 8.49
C LEU A 93 -19.01 0.53 8.00
N ASP A 94 -17.84 0.67 7.36
CA ASP A 94 -17.16 -0.44 6.70
C ASP A 94 -16.39 -1.34 7.68
N TYR A 95 -15.85 -0.76 8.76
CA TYR A 95 -14.94 -1.44 9.69
C TYR A 95 -15.30 -1.27 11.16
N ASN A 96 -16.33 -0.49 11.50
CA ASN A 96 -16.65 -0.09 12.88
C ASN A 96 -15.48 0.60 13.61
N LEU A 97 -14.61 1.29 12.85
CA LEU A 97 -13.39 1.91 13.36
C LEU A 97 -13.16 3.29 12.73
N LYS A 98 -12.47 4.15 13.47
CA LYS A 98 -11.74 5.31 12.91
C LYS A 98 -10.25 5.05 13.04
N PHE A 99 -9.48 5.52 12.07
CA PHE A 99 -8.04 5.29 12.01
C PHE A 99 -7.28 6.59 12.30
N GLN A 100 -6.02 6.50 12.71
CA GLN A 100 -5.19 7.64 13.12
C GLN A 100 -3.84 7.71 12.40
N SER A 101 -3.35 6.58 11.89
CA SER A 101 -2.11 6.51 11.15
C SER A 101 -2.16 5.51 10.00
N VAL A 102 -1.24 5.66 9.06
CA VAL A 102 -1.14 4.81 7.87
C VAL A 102 0.30 4.43 7.56
N LYS A 103 0.48 3.26 6.95
CA LYS A 103 1.73 2.79 6.35
C LYS A 103 1.45 2.20 4.99
N ILE A 104 2.27 2.52 3.99
CA ILE A 104 2.23 1.84 2.71
C ILE A 104 3.41 0.86 2.61
N VAL A 105 3.12 -0.35 2.16
CA VAL A 105 4.13 -1.37 1.85
C VAL A 105 4.06 -1.64 0.35
N LYS A 106 5.22 -1.62 -0.31
CA LYS A 106 5.31 -1.95 -1.73
C LYS A 106 4.99 -3.43 -1.90
N GLU A 107 4.18 -3.73 -2.90
CA GLU A 107 3.99 -5.10 -3.31
C GLU A 107 5.24 -5.61 -4.02
N ILE A 108 5.90 -6.61 -3.43
CA ILE A 108 6.97 -7.34 -4.11
C ILE A 108 6.27 -8.26 -5.10
N GLN A 109 6.41 -8.00 -6.41
CA GLN A 109 6.10 -9.01 -7.43
C GLN A 109 7.11 -10.15 -7.28
N SER A 110 6.84 -11.08 -6.38
CA SER A 110 7.60 -12.31 -6.29
C SER A 110 7.18 -13.20 -7.45
N SER A 111 8.04 -13.35 -8.45
CA SER A 111 8.01 -14.48 -9.38
C SER A 111 8.40 -15.80 -8.68
N TYR A 112 8.51 -15.83 -7.35
CA TYR A 112 9.22 -16.88 -6.63
C TYR A 112 8.77 -17.09 -5.18
N THR A 113 7.47 -17.27 -4.89
CA THR A 113 7.04 -17.86 -3.61
C THR A 113 5.69 -18.57 -3.75
N GLN A 114 5.70 -19.70 -4.44
CA GLN A 114 5.06 -20.87 -3.85
C GLN A 114 6.10 -21.46 -2.89
N TYR A 115 5.69 -22.05 -1.77
CA TYR A 115 6.54 -22.50 -0.64
C TYR A 115 6.93 -21.40 0.36
N LEU A 116 6.08 -21.23 1.39
CA LEU A 116 6.43 -21.27 2.82
C LEU A 116 5.27 -20.66 3.62
N TRP A 117 4.27 -21.47 3.94
CA TRP A 117 3.25 -21.14 4.94
C TRP A 117 3.78 -21.48 6.32
N THR A 118 4.71 -20.69 6.86
CA THR A 118 5.03 -20.75 8.29
C THR A 118 5.66 -19.44 8.76
N THR A 119 5.04 -18.88 9.79
CA THR A 119 5.50 -17.83 10.72
C THR A 119 5.43 -16.35 10.29
N GLN A 120 4.54 -15.63 10.99
CA GLN A 120 4.59 -14.19 11.34
C GLN A 120 4.44 -13.12 10.23
N ASN A 121 3.19 -12.63 10.13
CA ASN A 121 2.81 -11.21 10.13
C ASN A 121 3.16 -10.27 8.94
N TYR A 122 3.69 -10.73 7.82
CA TYR A 122 3.83 -9.86 6.64
C TYR A 122 3.63 -10.61 5.32
N ALA A 123 2.38 -10.93 4.94
CA ALA A 123 2.02 -11.18 3.54
C ALA A 123 0.51 -11.42 3.38
N ALA A 124 -0.25 -10.34 3.14
CA ALA A 124 -1.26 -10.41 2.09
C ALA A 124 -0.73 -9.51 0.98
N ALA A 125 0.13 -10.07 0.13
CA ALA A 125 0.40 -9.45 -1.16
C ALA A 125 -0.96 -9.24 -1.84
N CYS A 126 -1.16 -8.09 -2.48
CA CYS A 126 -2.31 -7.77 -3.30
C CYS A 126 -2.30 -8.61 -4.60
N VAL A 127 -2.19 -9.93 -4.47
CA VAL A 127 -2.42 -10.85 -5.58
C VAL A 127 -3.83 -10.55 -6.05
N LYS A 128 -3.96 -9.98 -7.24
CA LYS A 128 -5.26 -9.84 -7.91
C LYS A 128 -5.95 -11.19 -7.74
N PRO A 129 -7.16 -11.27 -7.16
CA PRO A 129 -7.89 -12.52 -7.24
C PRO A 129 -7.97 -12.87 -8.72
N VAL A 130 -7.34 -14.00 -9.09
CA VAL A 130 -7.70 -14.69 -10.32
C VAL A 130 -9.23 -14.78 -10.27
N PRO A 131 -9.98 -14.40 -11.31
CA PRO A 131 -11.42 -14.35 -11.24
C PRO A 131 -11.98 -15.78 -11.08
N THR A 132 -12.06 -16.24 -9.84
CA THR A 132 -12.85 -17.42 -9.48
C THR A 132 -14.26 -16.92 -9.25
N ASN A 133 -15.01 -16.91 -10.36
CA ASN A 133 -16.45 -17.05 -10.46
C ASN A 133 -17.24 -16.76 -9.15
N PRO A 134 -17.88 -15.58 -9.00
CA PRO A 134 -18.63 -15.24 -7.81
C PRO A 134 -20.02 -15.87 -7.92
N CYS A 135 -20.18 -17.12 -7.49
CA CYS A 135 -21.45 -17.74 -7.08
C CYS A 135 -21.24 -19.23 -6.82
N LYS A 136 -21.01 -19.62 -5.56
CA LYS A 136 -21.55 -20.88 -5.00
C LYS A 136 -21.88 -20.64 -3.53
N VAL A 137 -23.15 -20.34 -3.29
CA VAL A 137 -23.78 -20.58 -1.99
C VAL A 137 -23.71 -22.09 -1.78
N VAL A 138 -23.04 -22.53 -0.71
CA VAL A 138 -23.11 -23.93 -0.26
C VAL A 138 -24.33 -24.00 0.65
N PRO A 139 -25.38 -24.77 0.32
CA PRO A 139 -26.47 -25.02 1.25
C PRO A 139 -25.99 -25.91 2.39
N VAL A 140 -26.50 -25.63 3.58
CA VAL A 140 -26.39 -26.46 4.79
C VAL A 140 -27.11 -27.78 4.59
#